data_AF-A0A950AV07-F1
#
_entry.id   AF-A0A950AV07-F1
#
_cell.length_a   1.000
_cell.length_b   1.000
_cell.length_c   1.000
_cell.angle_alpha   90.00
_cell.angle_beta   90.00
_cell.angle_gamma   90.00
#
_symmetry.space_group_name_H-M   'P 1'
#
loop_
_entity.id
_entity.type
_entity.pdbx_description
1 polymer ?
#
loop_
_entity_poly.entity_id
_entity_poly.type
_entity_poly.pdbx_seq_one_letter_code
_entity_poly.pdbx_strand_id
1 'polypeptide(L)'
;ENFVRDEDGCWRVPDPKKEADLEQLRHRALLREFQAYRQAKGKLKIVRTEALRVGFQDAWRQWDYEAIVQMARRVPEAVIQEDPALLMYLDNARMRLGE
;
A
#
# COMPACT_ATOMS: atom_id res chain seq x y z
N GLU A 1 24.94 7.33 -5.83
CA GLU A 1 24.91 8.60 -5.08
C GLU A 1 23.64 8.67 -4.24
N ASN A 2 23.77 8.43 -2.94
CA ASN A 2 22.84 8.82 -1.86
C ASN A 2 23.60 8.55 -0.56
N PHE A 3 24.50 9.47 -0.20
CA PHE A 3 25.44 9.28 0.90
C PHE A 3 25.26 10.41 1.91
N VAL A 4 24.66 10.08 3.05
CA VAL A 4 24.66 10.95 4.22
C VAL A 4 25.96 10.68 4.98
N ARG A 5 26.77 11.73 5.13
CA ARG A 5 28.07 11.70 5.79
C ARG A 5 27.91 12.22 7.22
N ASP A 6 28.44 11.49 8.19
CA ASP A 6 28.57 11.92 9.58
C ASP A 6 30.01 12.38 9.89
N GLU A 7 30.22 13.13 10.98
CA GLU A 7 31.44 13.92 11.26
C GLU A 7 32.69 13.10 11.61
N ASP A 8 32.58 11.78 11.81
CA ASP A 8 33.70 10.92 12.22
C ASP A 8 34.28 10.03 11.09
N GLY A 9 33.84 10.21 9.84
CA GLY A 9 34.51 9.59 8.68
C GLY A 9 34.33 8.07 8.50
N CYS A 10 33.50 7.39 9.30
CA CYS A 10 33.17 5.98 9.11
C CYS A 10 31.85 5.77 8.36
N TRP A 11 31.92 5.15 7.19
CA TRP A 11 30.76 4.62 6.47
C TRP A 11 30.12 3.48 7.28
N ARG A 12 28.94 3.71 7.89
CA ARG A 12 28.16 2.60 8.48
C ARG A 12 27.30 1.92 7.42
N VAL A 13 27.51 0.62 7.27
CA VAL A 13 26.59 -0.29 6.58
C VAL A 13 25.26 -0.30 7.36
N PRO A 14 24.09 -0.09 6.72
CA PRO A 14 22.81 -0.21 7.41
C PRO A 14 22.67 -1.63 7.96
N ASP A 15 22.42 -1.75 9.27
CA ASP A 15 22.16 -3.05 9.90
C ASP A 15 20.93 -3.69 9.21
N PRO A 16 21.07 -4.81 8.49
CA PRO A 16 19.94 -5.44 7.78
C PRO A 16 18.82 -5.87 8.74
N LYS A 17 19.17 -6.13 10.00
CA LYS A 17 18.22 -6.45 11.07
C LYS A 17 17.37 -5.24 11.47
N LYS A 18 17.91 -4.02 11.37
CA LYS A 18 17.15 -2.78 11.60
C LYS A 18 16.32 -2.42 10.37
N GLU A 19 16.86 -2.62 9.16
CA GLU A 19 16.12 -2.36 7.92
C GLU A 19 14.85 -3.22 7.82
N ALA A 20 14.96 -4.53 8.07
CA ALA A 20 13.80 -5.43 8.07
C ALA A 20 12.77 -5.13 9.17
N ASP A 21 13.20 -4.61 10.33
CA ASP A 21 12.29 -4.16 11.39
C ASP A 21 11.57 -2.87 10.99
N LEU A 22 12.29 -1.91 10.42
CA LEU A 22 11.75 -0.67 9.89
C LEU A 22 10.76 -0.93 8.75
N GLU A 23 11.03 -1.89 7.86
CA GLU A 23 10.11 -2.31 6.80
C GLU A 23 8.83 -2.93 7.38
N GLN A 24 8.94 -3.77 8.42
CA GLN A 24 7.76 -4.31 9.10
C GLN A 24 6.94 -3.23 9.79
N LEU A 25 7.58 -2.27 10.45
CA LEU A 25 6.89 -1.13 11.07
C LEU A 25 6.19 -0.27 10.01
N ARG A 26 6.85 0.01 8.88
CA ARG A 26 6.27 0.71 7.74
C ARG A 26 5.07 -0.04 7.19
N HIS A 27 5.19 -1.35 6.95
CA HIS A 27 4.10 -2.18 6.45
C HIS A 27 2.89 -2.16 7.39
N ARG A 28 3.13 -2.30 8.71
CA ARG A 28 2.06 -2.20 9.72
C ARG A 28 1.40 -0.82 9.73
N ALA A 29 2.17 0.25 9.58
CA ALA A 29 1.62 1.61 9.52
C ALA A 29 0.75 1.82 8.27
N LEU A 30 1.21 1.33 7.11
CA LEU A 30 0.46 1.39 5.85
C LEU A 30 -0.86 0.61 5.92
N LEU A 31 -0.86 -0.58 6.54
CA LEU A 31 -2.10 -1.34 6.77
C LEU A 31 -3.09 -0.58 7.66
N ARG A 32 -2.60 0.07 8.73
CA ARG A 32 -3.46 0.88 9.60
C ARG A 32 -4.09 2.05 8.83
N GLU A 33 -3.32 2.70 7.97
CA GLU A 33 -3.83 3.78 7.13
C GLU A 33 -4.90 3.28 6.14
N PHE A 34 -4.67 2.13 5.50
CA PHE A 34 -5.66 1.47 4.66
C PHE A 34 -6.95 1.11 5.42
N GLN A 35 -6.82 0.62 6.66
CA GLN A 35 -7.98 0.36 7.51
C GLN A 35 -8.77 1.64 7.84
N ALA A 36 -8.09 2.75 8.09
CA ALA A 36 -8.74 4.04 8.28
C ALA A 36 -9.52 4.47 7.02
N TYR A 37 -8.99 4.23 5.82
CA TYR A 37 -9.71 4.45 4.57
C TYR A 37 -10.99 3.60 4.46
N ARG A 38 -10.92 2.32 4.85
CA ARG A 38 -12.10 1.44 4.87
C ARG A 38 -13.19 1.99 5.78
N GLN A 39 -12.82 2.49 6.96
CA GLN A 39 -13.74 3.03 7.97
C GLN A 39 -14.28 4.44 7.64
N ALA A 40 -13.52 5.23 6.88
CA ALA A 40 -13.97 6.54 6.42
C ALA A 40 -15.27 6.39 5.60
N LYS A 41 -16.09 7.44 5.55
CA LYS A 41 -17.32 7.47 4.74
C LYS A 41 -17.10 8.28 3.46
N GLY A 42 -17.71 7.83 2.36
CA GLY A 42 -17.67 8.54 1.08
C GLY A 42 -16.36 8.40 0.30
N LYS A 43 -16.17 9.28 -0.69
CA LYS A 43 -15.01 9.29 -1.58
C LYS A 43 -13.78 9.88 -0.90
N LEU A 44 -12.63 9.25 -1.11
CA LEU A 44 -11.33 9.66 -0.61
C LEU A 44 -10.61 10.43 -1.72
N LYS A 45 -10.44 11.74 -1.54
CA LYS A 45 -9.79 12.59 -2.55
C LYS A 45 -8.27 12.49 -2.53
N ILE A 46 -7.70 12.26 -1.35
CA ILE A 46 -6.26 12.19 -1.12
C ILE A 46 -6.01 10.87 -0.42
N VAL A 47 -5.18 10.03 -1.05
CA VAL A 47 -4.80 8.71 -0.55
C VAL A 47 -3.35 8.48 -0.84
N ARG A 48 -2.68 7.74 0.04
CA ARG A 48 -1.33 7.26 -0.21
C ARG A 48 -1.40 5.98 -1.04
N THR A 49 -0.88 6.01 -2.26
CA THR A 49 -0.86 4.86 -3.18
C THR A 49 -0.22 3.62 -2.54
N GLU A 50 0.85 3.82 -1.76
CA GLU A 50 1.53 2.71 -1.07
C GLU A 50 0.65 2.02 -0.01
N ALA A 51 -0.20 2.77 0.69
CA ALA A 51 -1.15 2.20 1.64
C ALA A 51 -2.23 1.39 0.90
N LEU A 52 -2.67 1.86 -0.27
CA LEU A 52 -3.57 1.09 -1.13
C LEU A 52 -2.92 -0.21 -1.60
N ARG A 53 -1.64 -0.20 -2.02
CA ARG A 53 -0.96 -1.41 -2.52
C ARG A 53 -0.90 -2.48 -1.44
N VAL A 54 -0.43 -2.09 -0.24
CA VAL A 54 -0.34 -2.99 0.91
C VAL A 54 -1.73 -3.49 1.32
N GLY A 55 -2.74 -2.61 1.32
CA GLY A 55 -4.12 -2.98 1.61
C GLY A 55 -4.75 -3.93 0.59
N PHE A 56 -4.51 -3.73 -0.70
CA PHE A 56 -5.02 -4.59 -1.78
C PHE A 56 -4.35 -5.96 -1.73
N GLN A 57 -3.04 -6.00 -1.51
CA GLN A 57 -2.32 -7.25 -1.31
C GLN A 57 -2.85 -8.04 -0.10
N ASP A 58 -3.11 -7.35 1.03
CA ASP A 58 -3.66 -7.96 2.23
C ASP A 58 -5.08 -8.49 2.03
N ALA A 59 -5.95 -7.68 1.41
CA ALA A 59 -7.31 -8.10 1.04
C ALA A 59 -7.31 -9.30 0.09
N TRP A 60 -6.43 -9.30 -0.92
CA TRP A 60 -6.28 -10.42 -1.85
C TRP A 60 -5.87 -11.72 -1.14
N ARG A 61 -4.91 -11.66 -0.22
CA ARG A 61 -4.47 -12.81 0.58
C ARG A 61 -5.58 -13.39 1.46
N GLN A 62 -6.53 -12.54 1.87
CA GLN A 62 -7.68 -12.91 2.69
C GLN A 62 -8.92 -13.26 1.85
N TRP A 63 -8.81 -13.28 0.52
CA TRP A 63 -9.92 -13.47 -0.42
C TRP A 63 -11.04 -12.42 -0.26
N ASP A 64 -10.74 -11.26 0.33
CA ASP A 64 -11.65 -10.12 0.49
C ASP A 64 -11.65 -9.26 -0.79
N TYR A 65 -12.10 -9.86 -1.90
CA TYR A 65 -12.13 -9.21 -3.21
C TYR A 65 -13.11 -8.04 -3.25
N GLU A 66 -14.19 -8.13 -2.48
CA GLU A 66 -15.19 -7.06 -2.38
C GLU A 66 -14.56 -5.78 -1.81
N ALA A 67 -13.68 -5.89 -0.80
CA ALA A 67 -12.96 -4.73 -0.28
C ALA A 67 -12.08 -4.04 -1.32
N ILE A 68 -11.45 -4.80 -2.23
CA ILE A 68 -10.63 -4.25 -3.31
C ILE A 68 -11.52 -3.42 -4.25
N VAL A 69 -12.62 -4.01 -4.73
CA VAL A 69 -13.54 -3.33 -5.65
C VAL A 69 -14.20 -2.10 -4.99
N GLN A 70 -14.66 -2.24 -3.75
CA GLN A 70 -15.28 -1.15 -2.99
C GLN A 70 -14.30 0.01 -2.76
N MET A 71 -13.05 -0.29 -2.39
CA MET A 71 -12.05 0.76 -2.18
C MET A 71 -11.69 1.46 -3.50
N ALA A 72 -11.52 0.71 -4.59
CA ALA A 72 -11.24 1.28 -5.91
C ALA A 72 -12.34 2.26 -6.37
N ARG A 73 -13.62 1.99 -6.06
CA ARG A 73 -14.75 2.90 -6.35
C ARG A 73 -14.72 4.20 -5.54
N ARG A 74 -13.98 4.23 -4.44
CA ARG A 74 -13.95 5.35 -3.50
C ARG A 74 -12.76 6.28 -3.68
N VAL A 75 -11.72 5.85 -4.39
CA VAL A 75 -10.52 6.67 -4.68
C VAL A 75 -10.60 7.24 -6.10
N PRO A 76 -9.77 8.24 -6.47
CA PRO A 76 -9.73 8.74 -7.84
C PRO A 76 -9.25 7.62 -8.78
N GLU A 77 -9.91 7.46 -9.93
CA GLU A 77 -9.59 6.40 -10.89
C GLU A 77 -8.12 6.46 -11.36
N ALA A 78 -7.59 7.68 -11.53
CA ALA A 78 -6.20 7.91 -11.88
C ALA A 78 -5.22 7.19 -10.94
N VAL A 79 -5.48 7.18 -9.63
CA VAL A 79 -4.64 6.48 -8.64
C VAL A 79 -4.54 4.99 -8.93
N ILE A 80 -5.61 4.37 -9.42
CA ILE A 80 -5.62 2.95 -9.78
C ILE A 80 -4.98 2.73 -11.16
N GLN A 81 -5.32 3.55 -12.15
CA GLN A 81 -4.86 3.39 -13.53
C GLN A 81 -3.36 3.67 -13.69
N GLU A 82 -2.82 4.63 -12.94
CA GLU A 82 -1.40 4.98 -12.96
C GLU A 82 -0.54 3.96 -12.19
N ASP A 83 -1.16 3.06 -11.43
CA ASP A 83 -0.48 2.06 -10.63
C ASP A 83 -0.77 0.63 -11.11
N PRO A 84 0.19 -0.04 -11.78
CA PRO A 84 -0.06 -1.34 -12.39
C PRO A 84 -0.39 -2.43 -11.36
N ALA A 85 0.10 -2.33 -10.12
CA ALA A 85 -0.21 -3.30 -9.08
C ALA A 85 -1.66 -3.14 -8.59
N LEU A 86 -2.11 -1.92 -8.36
CA LEU A 86 -3.50 -1.65 -7.98
C LEU A 86 -4.47 -2.04 -9.09
N LEU A 87 -4.15 -1.72 -10.34
CA LEU A 87 -4.94 -2.11 -11.50
C LEU A 87 -5.08 -3.64 -11.59
N MET A 88 -3.96 -4.37 -11.51
CA MET A 88 -3.95 -5.84 -11.52
C MET A 88 -4.86 -6.44 -10.44
N TYR A 89 -4.76 -5.96 -9.20
CA TYR A 89 -5.61 -6.44 -8.11
C TYR A 89 -7.09 -6.16 -8.37
N LEU A 90 -7.43 -4.98 -8.90
CA LEU A 90 -8.80 -4.61 -9.21
C LEU A 90 -9.40 -5.49 -10.31
N ASP A 91 -8.69 -5.66 -11.44
CA ASP A 91 -9.16 -6.50 -12.55
C ASP A 91 -9.37 -7.95 -12.10
N ASN A 92 -8.40 -8.52 -11.39
CA ASN A 92 -8.49 -9.88 -10.88
C ASN A 92 -9.63 -10.04 -9.85
N ALA A 93 -9.86 -9.03 -8.99
CA ALA A 93 -10.95 -9.06 -8.02
C ALA A 93 -12.33 -9.04 -8.72
N ARG A 94 -12.49 -8.22 -9.77
CA ARG A 94 -13.72 -8.21 -10.59
C ARG A 94 -13.99 -9.55 -11.25
N MET A 95 -12.96 -10.15 -11.87
CA MET A 95 -13.07 -11.50 -12.46
C MET A 95 -13.48 -12.56 -11.43
N ARG A 96 -12.99 -12.45 -10.18
CA ARG A 96 -13.37 -13.38 -9.09
C ARG A 96 -14.80 -13.20 -8.61
N LEU A 97 -15.33 -11.99 -8.67
CA LEU A 97 -16.72 -11.67 -8.30
C LEU A 97 -17.72 -11.86 -9.44
N GLY A 98 -17.23 -12.06 -10.67
CA GLY A 98 -18.08 -12.15 -11.87
C GLY A 98 -18.66 -10.80 -12.31
N GLU A 99 -17.98 -9.71 -11.96
CA GLU A 99 -18.30 -8.33 -12.41
C GLU A 99 -17.59 -7.97 -13.72
#